data_AF-A0A3Q4BLR2-F1
#
_entry.id   AF-A0A3Q4BLR2-F1
#
_cell.length_a   1.000
_cell.length_b   1.000
_cell.length_c   1.000
_cell.angle_alpha   90.00
_cell.angle_beta   90.00
_cell.angle_gamma   90.00
#
_symmetry.space_group_name_H-M   'P 1'
#
loop_
_entity.id
_entity.type
_entity.pdbx_description
1 polymer ?
#
loop_
_entity_poly.entity_id
_entity_poly.type
_entity_poly.pdbx_seq_one_letter_code
_entity_poly.pdbx_strand_id
1 'polypeptide(L)'
;MWKKQRKFANMHLRYFGEGQKSLENYILVESNFLCEAFKDEQGKSPFAPQYIISNAVGNIICSVVFGHRFEYSDETFCKFLELDNEAVLLAGSARAQLYDAFPDLMKHLPGPHQTIHANYAKIMTFLRNEIEKHQEEWNPDDPRDFIDAYLAEMAKDPQAGFNIETLQVCTLDLIEAGTETAATTLRWGIVFMLNYPEIQRKVQAEIDGVIGQFRQPTMADKPNMPYTDAVIHEFQRMGNIVPAGFPKMASKDTTLAGYFIPKVSDQIHNLCK
;
A
#
# COMPACT_ATOMS: atom_id res chain seq x y z
N MET A 1 19.64 -7.19 -8.24
CA MET A 1 18.29 -6.70 -8.61
C MET A 1 17.64 -5.90 -7.48
N TRP A 2 17.17 -6.54 -6.39
CA TRP A 2 16.39 -5.90 -5.31
C TRP A 2 16.94 -4.56 -4.77
N LYS A 3 18.24 -4.46 -4.47
CA LYS A 3 18.84 -3.20 -3.96
C LYS A 3 18.69 -2.03 -4.93
N LYS A 4 18.81 -2.29 -6.25
CA LYS A 4 18.66 -1.25 -7.29
C LYS A 4 17.20 -0.80 -7.37
N GLN A 5 16.28 -1.76 -7.48
CA GLN A 5 14.83 -1.48 -7.55
C GLN A 5 14.33 -0.73 -6.30
N ARG A 6 14.72 -1.18 -5.11
CA ARG A 6 14.42 -0.48 -3.85
C ARG A 6 14.97 0.93 -3.84
N LYS A 7 16.22 1.15 -4.27
CA LYS A 7 16.81 2.50 -4.32
C LYS A 7 16.04 3.39 -5.29
N PHE A 8 15.67 2.86 -6.46
CA PHE A 8 14.89 3.55 -7.47
C PHE A 8 13.50 3.95 -6.95
N ALA A 9 12.74 3.01 -6.38
CA ALA A 9 11.43 3.27 -5.80
C ALA A 9 11.48 4.31 -4.67
N ASN A 10 12.41 4.19 -3.72
CA ASN A 10 12.52 5.18 -2.64
C ASN A 10 12.86 6.59 -3.15
N MET A 11 13.70 6.69 -4.19
CA MET A 11 14.04 7.98 -4.80
C MET A 11 12.80 8.62 -5.42
N HIS A 12 12.01 7.85 -6.17
CA HIS A 12 10.86 8.39 -6.90
C HIS A 12 9.63 8.60 -6.00
N LEU A 13 9.42 7.77 -4.98
CA LEU A 13 8.42 8.05 -3.94
C LEU A 13 8.71 9.38 -3.22
N ARG A 14 9.98 9.70 -2.97
CA ARG A 14 10.37 11.02 -2.43
C ARG A 14 10.30 12.12 -3.47
N TYR A 15 10.60 11.84 -4.74
CA TYR A 15 10.53 12.87 -5.78
C TYR A 15 9.07 13.30 -6.03
N PHE A 16 8.20 12.32 -6.30
CA PHE A 16 6.77 12.50 -6.52
C PHE A 16 5.97 12.73 -5.24
N GLY A 17 6.59 12.59 -4.06
CA GLY A 17 5.95 12.81 -2.77
C GLY A 17 6.50 13.98 -1.92
N GLU A 18 7.77 14.35 -2.04
CA GLU A 18 8.41 15.41 -1.24
C GLU A 18 8.98 16.54 -2.12
N GLY A 19 9.20 16.31 -3.43
CA GLY A 19 10.08 17.15 -4.25
C GLY A 19 9.42 18.22 -5.13
N GLN A 20 8.23 18.00 -5.71
CA GLN A 20 7.58 18.96 -6.63
C GLN A 20 6.03 18.92 -6.66
N LYS A 21 5.42 17.77 -6.34
CA LYS A 21 3.98 17.59 -6.09
C LYS A 21 3.91 16.91 -4.73
N SER A 22 3.58 17.63 -3.65
CA SER A 22 3.68 17.02 -2.32
C SER A 22 2.66 15.86 -2.20
N LEU A 23 3.08 14.75 -1.63
CA LEU A 23 2.23 13.66 -1.18
C LEU A 23 1.13 14.20 -0.26
N GLU A 24 1.46 15.23 0.52
CA GLU A 24 0.50 16.03 1.28
C GLU A 24 -0.64 16.57 0.39
N ASN A 25 -0.36 17.12 -0.80
CA ASN A 25 -1.41 17.59 -1.70
C ASN A 25 -2.31 16.44 -2.18
N TYR A 26 -1.73 15.28 -2.53
CA TYR A 26 -2.53 14.10 -2.90
C TYR A 26 -3.41 13.63 -1.74
N ILE A 27 -2.87 13.59 -0.52
CA ILE A 27 -3.62 13.26 0.70
C ILE A 27 -4.74 14.28 0.94
N LEU A 28 -4.49 15.56 0.75
CA LEU A 28 -5.47 16.63 0.98
C LEU A 28 -6.62 16.61 -0.02
N VAL A 29 -6.30 16.37 -1.30
CA VAL A 29 -7.30 16.17 -2.36
C VAL A 29 -8.15 14.97 -2.02
N GLU A 30 -7.54 13.84 -1.70
CA GLU A 30 -8.27 12.60 -1.45
C GLU A 30 -9.05 12.63 -0.12
N SER A 31 -8.57 13.40 0.86
CA SER A 31 -9.31 13.67 2.10
C SER A 31 -10.63 14.41 1.83
N ASN A 32 -10.69 15.29 0.83
CA ASN A 32 -11.96 15.93 0.45
C ASN A 32 -12.93 14.92 -0.15
N PHE A 33 -12.48 14.11 -1.11
CA PHE A 33 -13.30 13.06 -1.71
C PHE A 33 -13.83 12.07 -0.66
N LEU A 34 -12.97 11.67 0.28
CA LEU A 34 -13.37 10.81 1.41
C LEU A 34 -14.44 11.49 2.29
N CYS A 35 -14.26 12.77 2.62
CA CYS A 35 -15.25 13.54 3.39
C CYS A 35 -16.58 13.66 2.65
N GLU A 36 -16.56 13.91 1.34
CA GLU A 36 -17.76 13.98 0.49
C GLU A 36 -18.48 12.63 0.45
N ALA A 37 -17.75 11.53 0.21
CA ALA A 37 -18.32 10.18 0.23
C ALA A 37 -18.96 9.85 1.60
N PHE A 38 -18.37 10.30 2.71
CA PHE A 38 -18.95 10.09 4.05
C PHE A 38 -20.20 10.96 4.28
N LYS A 39 -20.24 12.19 3.72
CA LYS A 39 -21.43 13.05 3.78
C LYS A 39 -22.59 12.47 2.98
N ASP A 40 -22.30 11.85 1.84
CA ASP A 40 -23.32 11.20 1.01
C ASP A 40 -24.01 10.04 1.75
N GLU A 41 -23.34 9.42 2.73
CA GLU A 41 -23.94 8.38 3.59
C GLU A 41 -24.77 8.94 4.75
N GLN A 42 -24.74 10.26 4.99
CA GLN A 42 -25.45 10.88 6.09
C GLN A 42 -26.98 10.75 5.95
N GLY A 43 -27.64 10.33 7.03
CA GLY A 43 -29.11 10.24 7.08
C GLY A 43 -29.71 9.04 6.35
N LYS A 44 -28.88 8.16 5.78
CA LYS A 44 -29.31 6.88 5.21
C LYS A 44 -29.44 5.82 6.32
N SER A 45 -28.60 4.80 6.27
CA SER A 45 -28.54 3.65 7.18
C SER A 45 -27.09 3.42 7.59
N PRO A 46 -26.80 2.65 8.66
CA PRO A 46 -25.44 2.27 8.99
C PRO A 46 -24.74 1.68 7.76
N PHE A 47 -23.53 2.16 7.46
CA PHE A 47 -22.75 1.72 6.30
C PHE A 47 -21.40 1.17 6.76
N ALA A 48 -20.81 0.29 5.94
CA ALA A 48 -19.47 -0.22 6.17
C ALA A 48 -18.45 0.66 5.43
N PRO A 49 -17.53 1.36 6.13
CA PRO A 49 -16.62 2.32 5.49
C PRO A 49 -15.43 1.64 4.78
N GLN A 50 -15.37 0.30 4.78
CA GLN A 50 -14.20 -0.45 4.31
C GLN A 50 -13.79 -0.08 2.87
N TYR A 51 -14.72 -0.12 1.93
CA TYR A 51 -14.41 0.15 0.53
C TYR A 51 -14.10 1.62 0.28
N ILE A 52 -14.81 2.53 0.92
CA ILE A 52 -14.59 3.98 0.77
C ILE A 52 -13.18 4.36 1.29
N ILE A 53 -12.78 3.85 2.46
CA ILE A 53 -11.44 4.09 3.01
C ILE A 53 -10.37 3.44 2.13
N SER A 54 -10.57 2.21 1.67
CA SER A 54 -9.59 1.51 0.83
C SER A 54 -9.39 2.22 -0.51
N ASN A 55 -10.47 2.73 -1.11
CA ASN A 55 -10.40 3.57 -2.31
C ASN A 55 -9.64 4.87 -2.06
N ALA A 56 -9.94 5.57 -0.96
CA ALA A 56 -9.25 6.80 -0.60
C ALA A 56 -7.74 6.58 -0.45
N VAL A 57 -7.34 5.57 0.32
CA VAL A 57 -5.91 5.26 0.52
C VAL A 57 -5.26 4.78 -0.78
N GLY A 58 -5.94 3.92 -1.55
CA GLY A 58 -5.47 3.42 -2.83
C GLY A 58 -5.24 4.55 -3.84
N ASN A 59 -6.14 5.53 -3.91
CA ASN A 59 -6.02 6.67 -4.82
C ASN A 59 -4.79 7.54 -4.54
N ILE A 60 -4.36 7.66 -3.27
CA ILE A 60 -3.13 8.40 -2.93
C ILE A 60 -1.92 7.73 -3.59
N ILE A 61 -1.78 6.41 -3.46
CA ILE A 61 -0.65 5.70 -4.07
C ILE A 61 -0.81 5.59 -5.59
N CYS A 62 -2.03 5.43 -6.13
CA CYS A 62 -2.30 5.49 -7.57
C CYS A 62 -1.89 6.84 -8.17
N SER A 63 -2.13 7.96 -7.48
CA SER A 63 -1.71 9.29 -7.96
C SER A 63 -0.18 9.41 -8.08
N VAL A 64 0.57 8.68 -7.26
CA VAL A 64 2.04 8.63 -7.31
C VAL A 64 2.54 7.62 -8.36
N VAL A 65 1.82 6.51 -8.53
CA VAL A 65 2.26 5.37 -9.35
C VAL A 65 1.80 5.48 -10.79
N PHE A 66 0.52 5.81 -11.02
CA PHE A 66 -0.13 5.97 -12.33
C PHE A 66 -0.29 7.43 -12.75
N GLY A 67 0.04 8.39 -11.87
CA GLY A 67 -0.14 9.81 -12.16
C GLY A 67 -1.60 10.30 -12.09
N HIS A 68 -2.55 9.42 -11.78
CA HIS A 68 -3.98 9.75 -11.67
C HIS A 68 -4.71 8.97 -10.56
N ARG A 69 -5.91 9.45 -10.22
CA ARG A 69 -6.85 8.79 -9.31
C ARG A 69 -7.95 8.07 -10.09
N PHE A 70 -8.65 7.16 -9.43
CA PHE A 70 -9.87 6.52 -9.91
C PHE A 70 -11.09 7.08 -9.17
N GLU A 71 -12.25 7.10 -9.83
CA GLU A 71 -13.50 7.41 -9.16
C GLU A 71 -13.90 6.26 -8.22
N TYR A 72 -14.56 6.58 -7.10
CA TYR A 72 -15.00 5.54 -6.13
C TYR A 72 -16.06 4.59 -6.70
N SER A 73 -16.71 4.99 -7.80
CA SER A 73 -17.64 4.17 -8.56
C SER A 73 -16.99 3.40 -9.71
N ASP A 74 -15.67 3.53 -9.91
CA ASP A 74 -14.96 2.78 -10.95
C ASP A 74 -14.96 1.29 -10.58
N GLU A 75 -15.79 0.52 -11.28
CA GLU A 75 -15.94 -0.92 -11.05
C GLU A 75 -14.63 -1.68 -11.27
N THR A 76 -13.77 -1.22 -12.17
CA THR A 76 -12.49 -1.88 -12.48
C THR A 76 -11.52 -1.72 -11.31
N PHE A 77 -11.40 -0.50 -10.79
CA PHE A 77 -10.51 -0.24 -9.65
C PHE A 77 -11.06 -0.85 -8.35
N CYS A 78 -12.38 -0.76 -8.13
CA CYS A 78 -13.02 -1.47 -7.02
C CYS A 78 -12.74 -2.97 -7.10
N LYS A 79 -12.82 -3.56 -8.30
CA LYS A 79 -12.53 -4.98 -8.47
C LYS A 79 -11.07 -5.32 -8.22
N PHE A 80 -10.14 -4.46 -8.64
CA PHE A 80 -8.74 -4.59 -8.33
C PHE A 80 -8.50 -4.65 -6.81
N LEU A 81 -9.06 -3.70 -6.05
CA LEU A 81 -8.93 -3.64 -4.59
C LEU A 81 -9.57 -4.84 -3.88
N GLU A 82 -10.71 -5.33 -4.37
CA GLU A 82 -11.35 -6.54 -3.85
C GLU A 82 -10.47 -7.78 -4.01
N LEU A 83 -9.91 -7.97 -5.21
CA LEU A 83 -9.06 -9.11 -5.53
C LEU A 83 -7.77 -9.10 -4.69
N ASP A 84 -7.20 -7.91 -4.50
CA ASP A 84 -6.02 -7.67 -3.67
C ASP A 84 -6.29 -8.02 -2.19
N ASN A 85 -7.33 -7.43 -1.60
CA ASN A 85 -7.74 -7.73 -0.22
C ASN A 85 -8.05 -9.23 -0.03
N GLU A 86 -8.73 -9.88 -0.98
CA GLU A 86 -8.95 -11.33 -0.90
C GLU A 86 -7.64 -12.12 -0.96
N ALA A 87 -6.71 -11.76 -1.85
CA ALA A 87 -5.40 -12.41 -1.94
C ALA A 87 -4.59 -12.26 -0.63
N VAL A 88 -4.53 -11.06 -0.06
CA VAL A 88 -3.84 -10.77 1.22
C VAL A 88 -4.45 -11.56 2.37
N LEU A 89 -5.79 -11.58 2.48
CA LEU A 89 -6.48 -12.34 3.53
C LEU A 89 -6.24 -13.84 3.39
N LEU A 90 -6.28 -14.38 2.17
CA LEU A 90 -6.02 -15.78 1.92
C LEU A 90 -4.55 -16.15 2.19
N ALA A 91 -3.59 -15.29 1.85
CA ALA A 91 -2.17 -15.49 2.10
C ALA A 91 -1.87 -15.60 3.61
N GLY A 92 -2.60 -14.85 4.45
CA GLY A 92 -2.53 -14.97 5.91
C GLY A 92 -3.17 -16.23 6.50
N SER A 93 -3.88 -17.04 5.70
CA SER A 93 -4.58 -18.22 6.20
C SER A 93 -3.64 -19.40 6.48
N ALA A 94 -3.94 -20.19 7.52
CA ALA A 94 -3.15 -21.38 7.86
C ALA A 94 -2.99 -22.38 6.69
N ARG A 95 -3.98 -22.45 5.79
CA ARG A 95 -3.91 -23.31 4.60
C ARG A 95 -2.99 -22.76 3.51
N ALA A 96 -2.88 -21.44 3.36
CA ALA A 96 -1.89 -20.84 2.47
C ALA A 96 -0.48 -20.99 3.02
N GLN A 97 -0.30 -20.81 4.33
CA GLN A 97 0.98 -21.06 5.01
C GLN A 97 1.49 -22.50 4.85
N LEU A 98 0.59 -23.49 4.68
CA LEU A 98 0.99 -24.86 4.33
C LEU A 98 1.53 -24.99 2.90
N TYR A 99 0.99 -24.20 1.95
CA TYR A 99 1.51 -24.16 0.59
C TYR A 99 2.93 -23.58 0.56
N ASP A 100 3.15 -22.51 1.31
CA ASP A 100 4.47 -21.89 1.51
C ASP A 100 5.48 -22.89 2.12
N ALA A 101 5.09 -23.61 3.17
CA ALA A 101 5.95 -24.62 3.80
C ALA A 101 6.20 -25.88 2.94
N PHE A 102 5.24 -26.32 2.13
CA PHE A 102 5.29 -27.59 1.37
C PHE A 102 4.78 -27.47 -0.07
N PRO A 103 5.37 -26.61 -0.92
CA PRO A 103 4.78 -26.26 -2.21
C PRO A 103 4.73 -27.45 -3.17
N ASP A 104 5.73 -28.34 -3.15
CA ASP A 104 5.76 -29.51 -4.02
C ASP A 104 4.63 -30.52 -3.76
N LEU A 105 4.14 -30.60 -2.52
CA LEU A 105 2.99 -31.41 -2.18
C LEU A 105 1.69 -30.64 -2.47
N MET A 106 1.64 -29.39 -2.00
CA MET A 106 0.43 -28.59 -2.00
C MET A 106 0.01 -28.14 -3.39
N LYS A 107 0.93 -28.00 -4.36
CA LYS A 107 0.61 -27.67 -5.77
C LYS A 107 -0.33 -28.68 -6.45
N HIS A 108 -0.41 -29.90 -5.93
CA HIS A 108 -1.27 -30.96 -6.46
C HIS A 108 -2.64 -31.03 -5.77
N LEU A 109 -2.85 -30.25 -4.71
CA LEU A 109 -4.07 -30.24 -3.91
C LEU A 109 -4.88 -28.96 -4.17
N PRO A 110 -6.21 -29.00 -4.11
CA PRO A 110 -7.02 -27.78 -4.14
C PRO A 110 -6.80 -26.97 -2.85
N GLY A 111 -6.76 -25.65 -2.96
CA GLY A 111 -6.53 -24.79 -1.81
C GLY A 111 -6.52 -23.30 -2.12
N PRO A 112 -6.35 -22.45 -1.09
CA PRO A 112 -6.40 -21.00 -1.24
C PRO A 112 -5.33 -20.45 -2.20
N HIS A 113 -4.19 -21.14 -2.34
CA HIS A 113 -3.13 -20.78 -3.29
C HIS A 113 -3.65 -20.68 -4.74
N GLN A 114 -4.61 -21.51 -5.15
CA GLN A 114 -5.19 -21.44 -6.49
C GLN A 114 -6.00 -20.15 -6.69
N THR A 115 -6.80 -19.76 -5.70
CA THR A 115 -7.54 -18.49 -5.71
C THR A 115 -6.58 -17.30 -5.69
N ILE A 116 -5.54 -17.34 -4.84
CA ILE A 116 -4.50 -16.31 -4.78
C ILE A 116 -3.85 -16.13 -6.17
N HIS A 117 -3.42 -17.21 -6.81
CA HIS A 117 -2.83 -17.16 -8.15
C HIS A 117 -3.81 -16.62 -9.20
N ALA A 118 -5.09 -17.02 -9.14
CA ALA A 118 -6.12 -16.53 -10.05
C ALA A 118 -6.41 -15.03 -9.86
N ASN A 119 -6.38 -14.54 -8.61
CA ASN A 119 -6.55 -13.12 -8.30
C ASN A 119 -5.35 -12.31 -8.80
N TYR A 120 -4.12 -12.74 -8.50
CA TYR A 120 -2.92 -12.08 -9.02
C TYR A 120 -2.84 -12.09 -10.54
N ALA A 121 -3.32 -13.13 -11.23
CA ALA A 121 -3.38 -13.13 -12.69
C ALA A 121 -4.26 -11.96 -13.23
N LYS A 122 -5.43 -11.73 -12.62
CA LYS A 122 -6.33 -10.62 -13.00
C LYS A 122 -5.73 -9.25 -12.65
N ILE A 123 -5.13 -9.14 -11.47
CA ILE A 123 -4.42 -7.94 -11.01
C ILE A 123 -3.29 -7.58 -11.98
N MET A 124 -2.48 -8.56 -12.38
CA MET A 124 -1.38 -8.35 -13.34
C MET A 124 -1.89 -7.96 -14.73
N THR A 125 -3.08 -8.44 -15.15
CA THR A 125 -3.72 -7.94 -16.38
C THR A 125 -4.10 -6.47 -16.26
N PHE A 126 -4.70 -6.05 -15.14
CA PHE A 126 -5.03 -4.65 -14.90
C PHE A 126 -3.78 -3.76 -14.95
N LEU A 127 -2.72 -4.13 -14.21
CA LEU A 127 -1.46 -3.37 -14.19
C LEU A 127 -0.77 -3.32 -15.55
N ARG A 128 -0.87 -4.40 -16.34
CA ARG A 128 -0.35 -4.40 -17.71
C ARG A 128 -1.04 -3.35 -18.57
N ASN A 129 -2.36 -3.27 -18.52
CA ASN A 129 -3.11 -2.29 -19.30
C ASN A 129 -2.72 -0.86 -18.91
N GLU A 130 -2.52 -0.57 -17.62
CA GLU A 130 -2.04 0.74 -17.17
C GLU A 130 -0.63 1.04 -17.69
N ILE A 131 0.30 0.08 -17.63
CA ILE A 131 1.66 0.27 -18.16
C ILE A 131 1.64 0.46 -19.69
N GLU A 132 0.81 -0.27 -20.42
CA GLU A 132 0.66 -0.12 -21.88
C GLU A 132 0.20 1.30 -22.25
N LYS A 133 -0.80 1.87 -21.54
CA LYS A 133 -1.21 3.27 -21.72
C LYS A 133 -0.06 4.25 -21.49
N HIS A 134 0.74 4.03 -20.44
CA HIS A 134 1.89 4.88 -20.17
C HIS A 134 2.93 4.78 -21.29
N GLN A 135 3.17 3.60 -21.86
CA GLN A 135 4.08 3.43 -22.99
C GLN A 135 3.60 4.14 -24.26
N GLU A 136 2.29 4.19 -24.51
CA GLU A 136 1.69 4.88 -25.66
C GLU A 136 1.79 6.41 -25.54
N GLU A 137 1.65 6.94 -24.34
CA GLU A 137 1.67 8.38 -24.04
C GLU A 137 3.04 8.90 -23.57
N TRP A 138 4.04 8.01 -23.53
CA TRP A 138 5.29 8.27 -22.82
C TRP A 138 6.07 9.46 -23.40
N ASN A 139 6.42 10.41 -22.54
CA ASN A 139 7.34 11.51 -22.85
C ASN A 139 8.60 11.41 -21.97
N PRO A 140 9.79 11.09 -22.53
CA PRO A 140 11.02 10.96 -21.74
C PRO A 140 11.48 12.26 -21.07
N ASP A 141 11.08 13.42 -21.59
CA ASP A 141 11.48 14.73 -21.07
C ASP A 141 10.61 15.22 -19.91
N ASP A 142 9.45 14.59 -19.68
CA ASP A 142 8.49 14.99 -18.65
C ASP A 142 7.82 13.77 -17.99
N PRO A 143 8.54 13.03 -17.11
CA PRO A 143 7.99 11.87 -16.43
C PRO A 143 6.91 12.29 -15.43
N ARG A 144 5.67 11.79 -15.63
CA ARG A 144 4.50 12.22 -14.86
C ARG A 144 4.41 11.58 -13.47
N ASP A 145 4.90 10.35 -13.36
CA ASP A 145 4.71 9.42 -12.24
C ASP A 145 5.82 8.34 -12.18
N PHE A 146 5.66 7.39 -11.26
CA PHE A 146 6.59 6.28 -11.07
C PHE A 146 6.79 5.42 -12.33
N ILE A 147 5.71 5.12 -13.08
CA ILE A 147 5.80 4.27 -14.27
C ILE A 147 6.60 4.98 -15.35
N ASP A 148 6.29 6.24 -15.65
CA ASP A 148 7.03 7.02 -16.65
C ASP A 148 8.52 7.16 -16.28
N ALA A 149 8.82 7.40 -15.00
CA ALA A 149 10.19 7.46 -14.53
C ALA A 149 10.92 6.12 -14.71
N TYR A 150 10.22 5.00 -14.47
CA TYR A 150 10.78 3.68 -14.66
C TYR A 150 11.03 3.37 -16.14
N LEU A 151 10.11 3.75 -17.03
CA LEU A 151 10.28 3.64 -18.48
C LEU A 151 11.49 4.47 -18.96
N ALA A 152 11.68 5.68 -18.42
CA ALA A 152 12.85 6.49 -18.70
C ALA A 152 14.16 5.85 -18.24
N GLU A 153 14.16 5.20 -17.07
CA GLU A 153 15.35 4.48 -16.60
C GLU A 153 15.65 3.23 -17.45
N MET A 154 14.61 2.51 -17.89
CA MET A 154 14.74 1.40 -18.83
C MET A 154 15.38 1.82 -20.15
N ALA A 155 15.01 2.99 -20.68
CA ALA A 155 15.53 3.51 -21.93
C ALA A 155 17.01 3.95 -21.85
N LYS A 156 17.48 4.37 -20.66
CA LYS A 156 18.88 4.81 -20.46
C LYS A 156 19.89 3.67 -20.48
N ASP A 157 19.59 2.56 -19.81
CA ASP A 157 20.48 1.39 -19.74
C ASP A 157 19.68 0.08 -19.73
N PRO A 158 19.50 -0.56 -20.89
CA PRO A 158 18.82 -1.86 -21.01
C PRO A 158 19.47 -2.99 -20.20
N GLN A 159 20.73 -2.84 -19.77
CA GLN A 159 21.46 -3.85 -18.98
C GLN A 159 21.40 -3.56 -17.47
N ALA A 160 20.78 -2.45 -17.04
CA ALA A 160 20.72 -2.07 -15.63
C ALA A 160 19.85 -3.01 -14.77
N GLY A 161 19.01 -3.83 -15.42
CA GLY A 161 18.06 -4.74 -14.78
C GLY A 161 16.64 -4.18 -14.63
N PHE A 162 16.29 -3.15 -15.40
CA PHE A 162 14.94 -2.61 -15.48
C PHE A 162 14.25 -3.21 -16.71
N ASN A 163 13.09 -3.83 -16.51
CA ASN A 163 12.26 -4.40 -17.56
C ASN A 163 10.77 -4.32 -17.18
N ILE A 164 9.88 -4.56 -18.15
CA ILE A 164 8.42 -4.46 -17.96
C ILE A 164 7.90 -5.45 -16.92
N GLU A 165 8.45 -6.66 -16.85
CA GLU A 165 8.03 -7.66 -15.87
C GLU A 165 8.33 -7.19 -14.44
N THR A 166 9.52 -6.63 -14.22
CA THR A 166 9.93 -6.08 -12.92
C THR A 166 9.15 -4.81 -12.59
N LEU A 167 8.83 -3.98 -13.60
CA LEU A 167 7.95 -2.82 -13.43
C LEU A 167 6.58 -3.24 -12.94
N GLN A 168 5.94 -4.23 -13.58
CA GLN A 168 4.64 -4.76 -13.14
C GLN A 168 4.67 -5.20 -11.68
N VAL A 169 5.69 -5.98 -11.29
CA VAL A 169 5.84 -6.44 -9.89
C VAL A 169 6.09 -5.27 -8.94
N CYS A 170 6.93 -4.30 -9.31
CA CYS A 170 7.17 -3.12 -8.45
C CYS A 170 5.91 -2.26 -8.28
N THR A 171 5.14 -2.07 -9.34
CA THR A 171 3.87 -1.36 -9.32
C THR A 171 2.87 -2.06 -8.41
N LEU A 172 2.75 -3.38 -8.50
CA LEU A 172 1.94 -4.19 -7.59
C LEU A 172 2.37 -4.01 -6.13
N ASP A 173 3.67 -4.22 -5.85
CA ASP A 173 4.23 -4.10 -4.49
C ASP A 173 3.93 -2.73 -3.87
N LEU A 174 4.03 -1.65 -4.65
CA LEU A 174 3.75 -0.30 -4.18
C LEU A 174 2.27 -0.09 -3.84
N ILE A 175 1.36 -0.54 -4.71
CA ILE A 175 -0.08 -0.34 -4.53
C ILE A 175 -0.61 -1.22 -3.40
N GLU A 176 -0.28 -2.50 -3.38
CA GLU A 176 -0.72 -3.46 -2.35
C GLU A 176 -0.23 -3.00 -0.95
N ALA A 177 1.08 -2.71 -0.82
CA ALA A 177 1.64 -2.27 0.46
C ALA A 177 1.13 -0.89 0.89
N GLY A 178 0.97 0.03 -0.06
CA GLY A 178 0.52 1.40 0.18
C GLY A 178 -0.96 1.52 0.51
N THR A 179 -1.78 0.57 0.05
CA THR A 179 -3.23 0.60 0.24
C THR A 179 -3.63 -0.10 1.52
N GLU A 180 -3.40 -1.42 1.61
CA GLU A 180 -4.22 -2.19 2.53
C GLU A 180 -3.80 -2.03 3.99
N THR A 181 -2.49 -1.88 4.26
CA THR A 181 -1.99 -1.68 5.62
C THR A 181 -2.45 -0.34 6.22
N ALA A 182 -2.44 0.73 5.42
CA ALA A 182 -2.87 2.05 5.83
C ALA A 182 -4.41 2.12 5.97
N ALA A 183 -5.17 1.56 5.02
CA ALA A 183 -6.62 1.48 5.10
C ALA A 183 -7.08 0.67 6.33
N THR A 184 -6.43 -0.45 6.63
CA THR A 184 -6.71 -1.25 7.84
C THR A 184 -6.40 -0.47 9.12
N THR A 185 -5.31 0.30 9.15
CA THR A 185 -4.97 1.17 10.30
C THR A 185 -6.05 2.22 10.55
N LEU A 186 -6.54 2.88 9.50
CA LEU A 186 -7.63 3.87 9.61
C LEU A 186 -8.94 3.24 10.07
N ARG A 187 -9.28 2.05 9.57
CA ARG A 187 -10.44 1.27 10.03
C ARG A 187 -10.35 0.96 11.53
N TRP A 188 -9.18 0.52 12.01
CA TRP A 188 -8.94 0.35 13.45
C TRP A 188 -9.06 1.65 14.23
N GLY A 189 -8.56 2.76 13.69
CA GLY A 189 -8.73 4.09 14.27
C GLY A 189 -10.20 4.45 14.50
N ILE A 190 -11.08 4.18 13.52
CA ILE A 190 -12.53 4.38 13.67
C ILE A 190 -13.08 3.48 14.78
N VAL A 191 -12.74 2.19 14.79
CA VAL A 191 -13.17 1.25 15.84
C VAL A 191 -12.74 1.73 17.22
N PHE A 192 -11.50 2.18 17.39
CA PHE A 192 -11.02 2.72 18.66
C PHE A 192 -11.76 4.00 19.06
N MET A 193 -11.96 4.95 18.14
CA MET A 193 -12.72 6.16 18.44
C MET A 193 -14.17 5.89 18.85
N LEU A 194 -14.81 4.89 18.24
CA LEU A 194 -16.16 4.46 18.62
C LEU A 194 -16.23 3.84 20.02
N ASN A 195 -15.17 3.13 20.44
CA ASN A 195 -15.10 2.49 21.76
C ASN A 195 -14.60 3.44 22.87
N TYR A 196 -13.91 4.53 22.52
CA TYR A 196 -13.34 5.51 23.45
C TYR A 196 -13.78 6.94 23.10
N PRO A 197 -15.07 7.28 23.24
CA PRO A 197 -15.63 8.57 22.81
C PRO A 197 -15.04 9.78 23.57
N GLU A 198 -14.49 9.58 24.78
CA GLU A 198 -13.73 10.60 25.50
C GLU A 198 -12.39 10.94 24.84
N ILE A 199 -11.73 9.95 24.21
CA ILE A 199 -10.51 10.18 23.44
C ILE A 199 -10.87 10.93 22.15
N GLN A 200 -11.93 10.52 21.46
CA GLN A 200 -12.41 11.20 20.26
C GLN A 200 -12.72 12.68 20.52
N ARG A 201 -13.43 13.01 21.62
CA ARG A 201 -13.73 14.41 21.99
C ARG A 201 -12.47 15.23 22.25
N LYS A 202 -11.43 14.65 22.87
CA LYS A 202 -10.16 15.34 23.11
C LYS A 202 -9.40 15.63 21.82
N VAL A 203 -9.38 14.67 20.89
CA VAL A 203 -8.80 14.87 19.55
C VAL A 203 -9.55 15.97 18.80
N GLN A 204 -10.89 15.96 18.82
CA GLN A 204 -11.69 17.03 18.21
C GLN A 204 -11.40 18.41 18.83
N ALA A 205 -11.31 18.50 20.16
CA ALA A 205 -10.98 19.75 20.83
C ALA A 205 -9.59 20.28 20.47
N GLU A 206 -8.60 19.40 20.29
CA GLU A 206 -7.27 19.79 19.83
C GLU A 206 -7.28 20.25 18.35
N ILE A 207 -8.00 19.54 17.48
CA ILE A 207 -8.22 19.94 16.08
C ILE A 207 -8.86 21.34 16.02
N ASP A 208 -9.92 21.58 16.78
CA ASP A 208 -10.62 22.86 16.81
C ASP A 208 -9.73 24.00 17.33
N GLY A 209 -8.86 23.71 18.31
CA GLY A 209 -7.95 24.69 18.90
C GLY A 209 -6.77 25.08 18.00
N VAL A 210 -6.24 24.13 17.21
CA VAL A 210 -5.02 24.33 16.39
C VAL A 210 -5.35 24.66 14.94
N ILE A 211 -6.28 23.93 14.34
CA ILE A 211 -6.63 24.04 12.92
C ILE A 211 -7.88 24.91 12.75
N GLY A 212 -8.88 24.71 13.60
CA GLY A 212 -10.19 25.34 13.48
C GLY A 212 -11.04 24.75 12.35
N GLN A 213 -12.04 25.51 11.89
CA GLN A 213 -13.11 25.02 11.00
C GLN A 213 -12.99 25.50 9.55
N PHE A 214 -12.02 26.35 9.22
CA PHE A 214 -11.99 27.11 7.95
C PHE A 214 -10.90 26.66 6.97
N ARG A 215 -10.00 25.78 7.37
CA ARG A 215 -8.89 25.29 6.53
C ARG A 215 -8.68 23.80 6.70
N GLN A 216 -8.07 23.17 5.70
CA GLN A 216 -7.64 21.78 5.81
C GLN A 216 -6.45 21.62 6.78
N PRO A 217 -6.29 20.42 7.39
CA PRO A 217 -5.08 20.05 8.11
C PRO A 217 -3.86 20.06 7.19
N THR A 218 -2.69 20.38 7.73
CA THR A 218 -1.40 20.30 7.04
C THR A 218 -0.37 19.59 7.92
N MET A 219 0.71 19.09 7.33
CA MET A 219 1.80 18.46 8.07
C MET A 219 2.51 19.44 9.01
N ALA A 220 2.41 20.75 8.74
CA ALA A 220 2.91 21.80 9.62
C ALA A 220 2.12 21.91 10.95
N ASP A 221 0.90 21.37 11.02
CA ASP A 221 0.09 21.37 12.23
C ASP A 221 0.55 20.30 13.23
N LYS A 222 1.15 19.22 12.74
CA LYS A 222 1.51 18.03 13.53
C LYS A 222 2.30 18.35 14.81
N PRO A 223 3.36 19.20 14.80
CA PRO A 223 4.09 19.54 16.03
C PRO A 223 3.25 20.25 17.09
N ASN A 224 2.13 20.87 16.70
CA ASN A 224 1.22 21.59 17.59
C ASN A 224 0.03 20.72 18.04
N MET A 225 -0.05 19.45 17.60
CA MET A 225 -1.13 18.52 17.93
C MET A 225 -0.60 17.25 18.62
N PRO A 226 0.10 17.38 19.77
CA PRO A 226 0.74 16.25 20.43
C PRO A 226 -0.23 15.17 20.89
N TYR A 227 -1.48 15.52 21.25
CA TYR A 227 -2.46 14.53 21.69
C TYR A 227 -2.96 13.68 20.52
N THR A 228 -3.30 14.31 19.40
CA THR A 228 -3.71 13.64 18.16
C THR A 228 -2.59 12.77 17.63
N ASP A 229 -1.34 13.26 17.62
CA ASP A 229 -0.19 12.46 17.21
C ASP A 229 -0.01 11.24 18.12
N ALA A 230 -0.12 11.41 19.44
CA ALA A 230 -0.06 10.29 20.38
C ALA A 230 -1.17 9.25 20.15
N VAL A 231 -2.40 9.69 19.86
CA VAL A 231 -3.53 8.80 19.56
C VAL A 231 -3.30 8.03 18.26
N ILE A 232 -2.78 8.67 17.21
CA ILE A 232 -2.44 8.00 15.95
C ILE A 232 -1.35 6.93 16.18
N HIS A 233 -0.32 7.23 16.96
CA HIS A 233 0.69 6.25 17.34
C HIS A 233 0.07 5.07 18.11
N GLU A 234 -0.89 5.34 18.98
CA GLU A 234 -1.57 4.29 19.75
C GLU A 234 -2.47 3.42 18.86
N PHE A 235 -3.09 3.98 17.82
CA PHE A 235 -3.82 3.19 16.81
C PHE A 235 -2.91 2.19 16.11
N GLN A 236 -1.70 2.61 15.72
CA GLN A 236 -0.73 1.73 15.10
C GLN A 236 -0.23 0.65 16.08
N ARG A 237 0.04 1.04 17.33
CA ARG A 237 0.52 0.13 18.38
C ARG A 237 -0.51 -0.95 18.72
N MET A 238 -1.77 -0.57 18.85
CA MET A 238 -2.88 -1.47 19.22
C MET A 238 -3.41 -2.27 18.02
N GLY A 239 -3.47 -1.65 16.84
CA GLY A 239 -3.91 -2.31 15.62
C GLY A 239 -2.97 -3.43 15.19
N ASN A 240 -1.65 -3.25 15.38
CA ASN A 240 -0.61 -4.24 15.15
C ASN A 240 -0.81 -5.03 13.83
N ILE A 241 -0.97 -4.30 12.72
CA ILE A 241 -1.48 -4.82 11.43
C ILE A 241 -0.62 -5.97 10.87
N VAL A 242 0.70 -5.92 11.06
CA VAL A 242 1.64 -6.95 10.55
C VAL A 242 2.46 -7.51 11.72
N PRO A 243 1.85 -8.35 12.58
CA PRO A 243 2.43 -8.72 13.88
C PRO A 243 3.68 -9.60 13.76
N ALA A 244 3.78 -10.42 12.71
CA ALA A 244 4.93 -11.27 12.44
C ALA A 244 6.03 -10.58 11.62
N GLY A 245 5.77 -9.37 11.12
CA GLY A 245 6.59 -8.75 10.08
C GLY A 245 6.67 -9.59 8.81
N PHE A 246 7.63 -9.25 7.94
CA PHE A 246 7.95 -10.04 6.76
C PHE A 246 9.15 -10.95 7.01
N PRO A 247 9.16 -12.19 6.47
CA PRO A 247 10.28 -13.11 6.61
C PRO A 247 11.61 -12.48 6.17
N LYS A 248 12.66 -12.72 6.97
CA LYS A 248 14.03 -12.27 6.69
C LYS A 248 14.96 -13.47 6.65
N MET A 249 15.99 -13.38 5.81
CA MET A 249 17.03 -14.40 5.69
C MET A 249 18.42 -13.80 5.89
N ALA A 250 19.35 -14.61 6.38
CA ALA A 250 20.74 -14.21 6.54
C ALA A 250 21.43 -14.10 5.17
N SER A 251 21.94 -12.91 4.85
CA SER A 251 22.64 -12.65 3.57
C SER A 251 24.02 -13.31 3.46
N LYS A 252 24.57 -13.72 4.61
CA LYS A 252 25.83 -14.46 4.77
C LYS A 252 25.77 -15.23 6.09
N ASP A 253 26.62 -16.24 6.23
CA ASP A 253 26.84 -16.93 7.49
C ASP A 253 27.15 -15.90 8.58
N THR A 254 26.45 -15.99 9.70
CA THR A 254 26.58 -15.03 10.79
C THR A 254 26.42 -15.70 12.13
N THR A 255 26.97 -15.10 13.18
CA THR A 255 26.70 -15.51 14.56
C THR A 255 25.89 -14.42 15.24
N LEU A 256 24.75 -14.78 15.82
CA LEU A 256 23.88 -13.88 16.57
C LEU A 256 23.70 -14.44 17.98
N ALA A 257 24.06 -13.66 19.00
CA ALA A 257 23.98 -14.08 20.41
C ALA A 257 24.63 -15.46 20.69
N GLY A 258 25.74 -15.78 20.01
CA GLY A 258 26.44 -17.06 20.15
C GLY A 258 25.89 -18.22 19.31
N TYR A 259 24.77 -18.04 18.60
CA TYR A 259 24.19 -19.03 17.70
C TYR A 259 24.63 -18.79 16.26
N PHE A 260 25.10 -19.84 15.60
CA PHE A 260 25.42 -19.80 14.18
C PHE A 260 24.14 -19.84 13.34
N ILE A 261 23.99 -18.88 12.44
CA ILE A 261 22.89 -18.76 11.48
C ILE A 261 23.49 -18.89 10.08
N PRO A 262 23.20 -19.97 9.33
CA PRO A 262 23.74 -20.18 8.01
C PRO A 262 23.10 -19.22 6.99
N LYS A 263 23.86 -18.87 5.95
CA LYS A 263 23.33 -18.25 4.75
C LYS A 263 22.36 -19.22 4.09
N VAL A 264 21.15 -18.76 3.82
CA VAL A 264 20.20 -19.51 3.00
C VAL A 264 20.63 -19.42 1.54
N SER A 265 20.80 -20.55 0.84
CA SER A 265 21.11 -20.56 -0.59
C SER A 265 19.87 -20.19 -1.40
N ASP A 266 20.05 -19.46 -2.50
CA ASP A 266 18.95 -19.04 -3.39
C ASP A 266 18.16 -20.23 -3.99
N GLN A 267 18.64 -21.47 -3.86
CA GLN A 267 17.92 -22.68 -4.27
C GLN A 267 16.90 -23.18 -3.22
N ILE A 268 17.04 -22.81 -1.94
CA ILE A 268 16.07 -23.12 -0.87
C ILE A 268 14.92 -22.08 -0.83
N HIS A 269 14.89 -21.14 -1.77
CA HIS A 269 13.83 -20.14 -1.89
C HIS A 269 12.44 -20.75 -2.08
N ASN A 270 12.36 -22.01 -2.53
CA ASN A 270 11.12 -22.77 -2.70
C ASN A 270 10.75 -23.67 -1.51
N LEU A 271 11.52 -23.71 -0.41
CA LEU A 271 11.24 -24.63 0.71
C LEU A 271 11.23 -23.97 2.10
N CYS A 272 11.59 -22.69 2.20
CA CYS A 272 11.51 -21.90 3.44
C CYS A 272 11.04 -20.47 3.14
N LYS A 273 9.96 -20.36 2.37
CA LYS A 273 9.16 -19.15 2.25
C LYS A 273 7.73 -19.50 2.50
#